data_AF-A0A9E3W776-F1
#
_entry.id   AF-A0A9E3W776-F1
#
_cell.length_a   1.000
_cell.length_b   1.000
_cell.length_c   1.000
_cell.angle_alpha   90.00
_cell.angle_beta   90.00
_cell.angle_gamma   90.00
#
_symmetry.space_group_name_H-M   'P 1'
#
loop_
_entity.id
_entity.type
_entity.pdbx_description
1 polymer ?
#
loop_
_entity_poly.entity_id
_entity_poly.type
_entity_poly.pdbx_seq_one_letter_code
_entity_poly.pdbx_strand_id
1 'polypeptide(L)'
;MATYQVKDVLETLFRDALTVMEVLCKKNNGEFTSQQFLKHVAQQNQGIYIELLNRCLEHPSASPFNAAHQHIGNKLSEIAQKAGYDGPHDEGRTETDIFDNPTGRIVYRKVT
;
A
#
# COMPACT_ATOMS: atom_id res chain seq x y z
N MET A 1 -6.00 28.49 0.70
CA MET A 1 -5.27 27.31 0.21
C MET A 1 -5.85 26.11 0.93
N ALA A 2 -6.40 25.13 0.20
CA ALA A 2 -6.79 23.87 0.82
C ALA A 2 -5.53 23.25 1.43
N THR A 3 -5.60 22.86 2.69
CA THR A 3 -4.47 22.18 3.34
C THR A 3 -4.43 20.77 2.78
N TYR A 4 -3.33 20.42 2.12
CA TYR A 4 -3.07 19.07 1.67
C TYR A 4 -3.25 18.06 2.83
N GLN A 5 -4.27 17.21 2.74
CA GLN A 5 -4.62 16.22 3.77
C GLN A 5 -5.18 14.95 3.12
N VAL A 6 -4.52 13.82 3.39
CA VAL A 6 -4.86 12.50 2.82
C VAL A 6 -5.25 11.45 3.87
N LYS A 7 -5.21 11.82 5.16
CA LYS A 7 -5.32 10.88 6.28
C LYS A 7 -6.65 10.11 6.30
N ASP A 8 -7.77 10.81 6.15
CA ASP A 8 -9.13 10.26 6.13
C ASP A 8 -9.35 9.29 4.95
N VAL A 9 -8.82 9.64 3.78
CA VAL A 9 -8.89 8.78 2.60
C VAL A 9 -8.04 7.52 2.79
N LEU A 10 -6.84 7.65 3.38
CA LEU A 10 -5.99 6.51 3.71
C LEU A 10 -6.65 5.59 4.74
N GLU A 11 -7.25 6.14 5.80
CA GLU A 11 -7.99 5.35 6.80
C GLU A 11 -9.16 4.60 6.16
N THR A 12 -9.85 5.21 5.19
CA THR A 12 -10.91 4.56 4.43
C THR A 12 -10.37 3.46 3.53
N LEU A 13 -9.28 3.72 2.79
CA LEU A 13 -8.64 2.75 1.90
C LEU A 13 -8.09 1.52 2.65
N PHE A 14 -7.63 1.72 3.89
CA PHE A 14 -7.03 0.69 4.74
C PHE A 14 -8.00 0.10 5.77
N ARG A 15 -9.31 0.37 5.67
CA ARG A 15 -10.32 -0.09 6.64
C ARG A 15 -10.21 -1.59 6.94
N ASP A 16 -10.03 -2.40 5.91
CA ASP A 16 -9.96 -3.86 6.01
C ASP A 16 -8.53 -4.42 5.88
N ALA A 17 -7.52 -3.58 6.10
CA ALA A 17 -6.12 -3.91 5.81
C ALA A 17 -5.65 -5.20 6.52
N LEU A 18 -6.01 -5.42 7.79
CA LEU A 18 -5.64 -6.63 8.52
C LEU A 18 -6.18 -7.90 7.84
N THR A 19 -7.46 -7.86 7.43
CA THR A 19 -8.08 -8.99 6.73
C THR A 19 -7.40 -9.27 5.39
N VAL A 20 -7.09 -8.21 4.63
CA VAL A 20 -6.37 -8.34 3.36
C VAL A 20 -4.99 -8.95 3.56
N MET A 21 -4.20 -8.48 4.52
CA MET A 21 -2.88 -9.05 4.82
C MET A 21 -2.95 -10.52 5.24
N GLU A 22 -3.93 -10.89 6.05
CA GLU A 22 -4.13 -12.29 6.44
C GLU A 22 -4.51 -13.19 5.26
N VAL A 23 -5.41 -12.72 4.39
CA VAL A 23 -5.83 -13.46 3.20
C VAL A 23 -4.64 -13.66 2.25
N LEU A 24 -3.87 -12.59 2.00
CA LEU A 24 -2.69 -12.66 1.13
C LEU A 24 -1.63 -13.60 1.70
N CYS A 25 -1.34 -13.52 3.01
CA CYS A 25 -0.41 -14.46 3.65
C CYS A 25 -0.87 -15.90 3.57
N LYS A 26 -2.14 -16.19 3.86
CA LYS A 26 -2.68 -17.56 3.77
C LYS A 26 -2.55 -18.11 2.35
N LYS A 27 -2.74 -17.27 1.34
CA LYS A 27 -2.61 -17.65 -0.08
C LYS A 27 -1.16 -17.86 -0.51
N ASN A 28 -0.21 -17.16 0.10
CA ASN A 28 1.18 -17.10 -0.34
C ASN A 28 2.15 -17.61 0.75
N ASN A 29 1.82 -18.73 1.41
CA ASN A 29 2.71 -19.42 2.35
C ASN A 29 3.31 -18.54 3.47
N GLY A 30 2.52 -17.61 4.02
CA GLY A 30 2.93 -16.79 5.15
C GLY A 30 3.55 -15.44 4.81
N GLU A 31 3.60 -15.06 3.53
CA GLU A 31 4.10 -13.74 3.09
C GLU A 31 3.13 -12.99 2.16
N PHE A 32 3.31 -11.70 2.00
CA PHE A 32 2.67 -10.91 0.93
C PHE A 32 3.59 -9.78 0.49
N THR A 33 3.40 -9.27 -0.73
CA THR A 33 4.16 -8.11 -1.22
C THR A 33 3.37 -6.81 -1.10
N SER A 34 4.08 -5.67 -1.01
CA SER A 34 3.45 -4.34 -1.08
C SER A 34 2.56 -4.19 -2.30
N GLN A 35 2.98 -4.73 -3.46
CA GLN A 35 2.22 -4.63 -4.70
C GLN A 35 0.98 -5.51 -4.70
N GLN A 36 1.05 -6.73 -4.15
CA GLN A 36 -0.12 -7.60 -3.97
C GLN A 36 -1.17 -6.92 -3.08
N PHE A 37 -0.74 -6.33 -1.96
CA PHE A 37 -1.62 -5.59 -1.07
C PHE A 37 -2.25 -4.39 -1.80
N LEU A 38 -1.43 -3.56 -2.43
CA LEU A 38 -1.87 -2.37 -3.15
C LEU A 38 -2.86 -2.70 -4.27
N LYS A 39 -2.53 -3.67 -5.14
CA LYS A 39 -3.43 -4.13 -6.21
C LYS A 39 -4.78 -4.54 -5.62
N HIS A 40 -4.78 -5.29 -4.51
CA HIS A 40 -6.00 -5.71 -3.86
C HIS A 40 -6.84 -4.53 -3.35
N VAL A 41 -6.26 -3.65 -2.51
CA VAL A 41 -7.03 -2.55 -1.90
C VAL A 41 -7.48 -1.52 -2.94
N ALA A 42 -6.66 -1.22 -3.95
CA ALA A 42 -7.00 -0.30 -5.02
C ALA A 42 -8.10 -0.85 -5.94
N GLN A 43 -8.08 -2.15 -6.26
CA GLN A 43 -9.12 -2.79 -7.07
C GLN A 43 -10.47 -2.87 -6.33
N GLN A 44 -10.46 -3.15 -5.03
CA GLN A 44 -11.69 -3.22 -4.22
C GLN A 44 -12.25 -1.83 -3.91
N ASN A 45 -11.39 -0.80 -3.82
CA ASN A 45 -11.77 0.55 -3.41
C ASN A 45 -11.36 1.60 -4.45
N GLN A 46 -11.63 1.36 -5.75
CA GLN A 46 -11.17 2.21 -6.86
C GLN A 46 -11.52 3.69 -6.66
N GLY A 47 -12.73 4.01 -6.21
CA GLY A 47 -13.16 5.39 -5.97
C GLY A 47 -12.31 6.10 -4.91
N ILE A 48 -12.01 5.41 -3.80
CA ILE A 48 -11.18 5.94 -2.71
C ILE A 48 -9.73 6.08 -3.15
N TYR A 49 -9.23 5.12 -3.93
CA TYR A 49 -7.89 5.19 -4.51
C TYR A 49 -7.74 6.39 -5.47
N ILE A 50 -8.73 6.63 -6.34
CA ILE A 50 -8.77 7.80 -7.22
C ILE A 50 -8.86 9.09 -6.41
N GLU A 51 -9.65 9.12 -5.33
CA GLU A 51 -9.72 10.28 -4.44
C GLU A 51 -8.35 10.59 -3.81
N LEU A 52 -7.61 9.57 -3.37
CA LEU A 52 -6.25 9.74 -2.86
C LEU A 52 -5.33 10.36 -3.91
N LEU A 53 -5.37 9.85 -5.15
CA LEU A 53 -4.59 10.41 -6.25
C LEU A 53 -4.95 11.88 -6.53
N ASN A 54 -6.24 12.23 -6.51
CA ASN A 54 -6.70 13.59 -6.72
C ASN A 54 -6.21 14.54 -5.63
N ARG A 55 -6.26 14.12 -4.35
CA ARG A 55 -5.73 14.94 -3.26
C ARG A 55 -4.22 15.10 -3.33
N CYS A 56 -3.51 14.11 -3.86
CA CYS A 56 -2.08 14.19 -4.15
C CYS A 56 -1.71 15.13 -5.30
N LEU A 57 -2.66 15.65 -6.08
CA LEU A 57 -2.40 16.72 -7.07
C LEU A 57 -1.93 18.03 -6.42
N GLU A 58 -2.30 18.25 -5.16
CA GLU A 58 -1.92 19.45 -4.39
C GLU A 58 -0.58 19.26 -3.64
N HIS A 59 0.10 18.13 -3.81
CA HIS A 59 1.35 17.85 -3.11
C HIS A 59 2.51 18.72 -3.68
N PRO A 60 3.30 19.41 -2.84
CA PRO A 60 4.22 20.46 -3.29
C PRO A 60 5.52 19.97 -3.95
N SER A 61 5.88 18.67 -3.82
CA SER A 61 7.25 18.21 -4.13
C SER A 61 7.37 16.89 -4.89
N ALA A 62 6.26 16.22 -5.22
CA ALA A 62 6.30 14.91 -5.87
C ALA A 62 5.21 14.82 -6.93
N SER A 63 5.39 13.94 -7.92
CA SER A 63 4.27 13.58 -8.78
C SER A 63 3.13 13.04 -7.90
N PRO A 64 1.87 13.30 -8.25
CA PRO A 64 0.72 12.87 -7.44
C PRO A 64 0.74 11.36 -7.19
N PHE A 65 1.19 10.61 -8.21
CA PHE A 65 1.41 9.18 -8.13
C PHE A 65 2.46 8.82 -7.06
N ASN A 66 3.65 9.40 -7.11
CA ASN A 66 4.71 9.11 -6.14
C ASN A 66 4.29 9.47 -4.72
N ALA A 67 3.63 10.61 -4.53
CA ALA A 67 3.12 11.04 -3.23
C ALA A 67 2.10 10.03 -2.67
N ALA A 68 1.12 9.60 -3.48
CA ALA A 68 0.13 8.62 -3.05
C ALA A 68 0.77 7.28 -2.65
N HIS A 69 1.71 6.78 -3.44
CA HIS A 69 2.37 5.50 -3.17
C HIS A 69 3.29 5.56 -1.96
N GLN A 70 3.92 6.70 -1.70
CA GLN A 70 4.67 6.93 -0.48
C GLN A 70 3.75 6.87 0.76
N HIS A 71 2.59 7.54 0.71
CA HIS A 71 1.62 7.48 1.81
C HIS A 71 1.07 6.08 2.06
N ILE A 72 0.74 5.36 1.00
CA ILE A 72 0.30 3.96 1.05
C ILE A 72 1.40 3.09 1.68
N GLY A 73 2.64 3.21 1.20
CA GLY A 73 3.77 2.43 1.72
C GLY A 73 4.02 2.69 3.20
N ASN A 74 4.02 3.96 3.61
CA ASN A 74 4.14 4.35 5.02
C ASN A 74 3.02 3.75 5.87
N LYS A 75 1.77 3.84 5.40
CA LYS A 75 0.60 3.33 6.14
C LYS A 75 0.61 1.81 6.26
N LEU A 76 0.97 1.12 5.17
CA LEU A 76 1.10 -0.34 5.17
C LEU A 76 2.18 -0.79 6.16
N SER A 77 3.36 -0.16 6.12
CA SER A 77 4.44 -0.47 7.06
C SER A 77 4.00 -0.28 8.52
N GLU A 78 3.30 0.81 8.83
CA GLU A 78 2.77 1.08 10.18
C GLU A 78 1.82 -0.03 10.65
N ILE A 79 0.84 -0.41 9.82
CA ILE A 79 -0.17 -1.41 10.18
C ILE A 79 0.47 -2.80 10.27
N ALA A 80 1.33 -3.16 9.33
CA ALA A 80 2.02 -4.46 9.31
C ALA A 80 2.85 -4.65 10.58
N GLN A 81 3.65 -3.66 10.97
CA GLN A 81 4.46 -3.70 12.21
C GLN A 81 3.57 -3.86 13.45
N LYS A 82 2.48 -3.08 13.54
CA LYS A 82 1.51 -3.20 14.66
C LYS A 82 0.84 -4.56 14.72
N ALA A 83 0.66 -5.21 13.57
CA ALA A 83 0.06 -6.54 13.46
C ALA A 83 1.08 -7.68 13.64
N GLY A 84 2.34 -7.39 13.95
CA GLY A 84 3.37 -8.40 14.19
C GLY A 84 3.96 -9.02 12.92
N TYR A 85 3.89 -8.32 11.78
CA TYR A 85 4.58 -8.74 10.56
C TYR A 85 6.03 -8.24 10.56
N ASP A 86 6.92 -9.08 10.05
CA ASP A 86 8.31 -8.76 9.76
C ASP A 86 8.43 -8.18 8.34
N GLY A 87 9.13 -7.06 8.20
CA GLY A 87 9.27 -6.30 6.96
C GLY A 87 9.04 -4.78 7.14
N PRO A 88 9.15 -3.98 6.07
CA PRO A 88 9.37 -4.39 4.66
C PRO A 88 10.78 -4.93 4.38
N HIS A 89 10.87 -5.98 3.56
CA HIS A 89 12.13 -6.54 3.03
C HIS A 89 12.22 -6.35 1.52
N ASP A 90 13.28 -5.72 1.03
CA ASP A 90 13.60 -5.71 -0.40
C ASP A 90 14.44 -6.95 -0.75
N GLU A 91 13.85 -7.87 -1.53
CA GLU A 91 14.53 -9.11 -1.92
C GLU A 91 15.39 -8.96 -3.19
N GLY A 92 15.49 -7.76 -3.77
CA GLY A 92 16.22 -7.52 -5.01
C GLY A 92 15.61 -8.23 -6.23
N ARG A 93 14.36 -8.70 -6.12
CA ARG A 93 13.58 -9.29 -7.21
C ARG A 93 12.65 -8.25 -7.81
N THR A 94 12.33 -8.41 -9.09
CA THR A 94 11.37 -7.56 -9.80
C THR A 94 9.96 -8.15 -9.71
N GLU A 95 8.98 -7.30 -9.41
CA GLU A 95 7.53 -7.54 -9.54
C GLU A 95 6.95 -6.49 -10.50
N THR A 96 5.65 -6.51 -10.78
CA THR A 96 4.96 -5.42 -11.47
C THR A 96 4.08 -4.58 -10.55
N ASP A 97 4.07 -3.27 -10.77
CA ASP A 97 3.15 -2.35 -10.10
C ASP A 97 1.71 -2.50 -10.61
N ILE A 98 0.81 -1.64 -10.13
CA ILE A 98 -0.61 -1.63 -10.52
C ILE A 98 -0.87 -1.29 -12.01
N PHE A 99 0.14 -0.80 -12.72
CA PHE A 99 0.10 -0.45 -14.13
C PHE A 99 0.99 -1.38 -14.98
N ASP A 100 1.39 -2.51 -14.41
CA ASP A 100 2.27 -3.50 -15.03
C ASP A 100 3.70 -3.01 -15.34
N ASN A 101 4.16 -1.91 -14.72
CA ASN A 101 5.56 -1.50 -14.82
C ASN A 101 6.45 -2.32 -13.88
N PRO A 102 7.70 -2.63 -14.27
CA PRO A 102 8.68 -3.26 -13.38
C PRO A 102 8.92 -2.44 -12.10
N THR A 103 8.89 -3.11 -10.95
CA THR A 103 9.13 -2.50 -9.63
C THR A 103 9.81 -3.47 -8.68
N GLY A 104 10.39 -2.97 -7.58
CA GLY A 104 11.03 -3.80 -6.56
C GLY A 104 10.03 -4.65 -5.79
N ARG A 105 10.40 -5.90 -5.52
CA ARG A 105 9.60 -6.84 -4.71
C ARG A 105 9.85 -6.57 -3.23
N ILE A 106 8.95 -5.81 -2.62
CA ILE A 106 8.94 -5.52 -1.19
C ILE A 106 8.01 -6.51 -0.46
N VAL A 107 8.55 -7.29 0.48
CA VAL A 107 7.86 -8.41 1.13
C VAL A 107 7.61 -8.14 2.62
N TYR A 108 6.46 -8.60 3.11
CA TYR A 108 6.09 -8.70 4.53
C TYR A 108 5.79 -10.16 4.88
N ARG A 109 6.26 -10.62 6.03
CA ARG A 109 6.11 -12.01 6.48
C ARG A 109 5.43 -12.06 7.84
N LYS A 110 4.53 -13.01 8.04
CA LYS A 110 3.90 -13.21 9.35
C LYS A 110 4.91 -13.83 10.31
N VAL A 111 5.17 -13.18 11.44
CA VAL A 111 5.95 -13.80 12.52
C VAL A 111 5.04 -14.76 13.25
N THR A 112 5.37 -16.05 13.20
CA THR A 112 4.71 -17.13 13.97
C THR A 112 5.20 -17.17 15.41
#